data_AF-A0A2D9PQ25-F1
#
_entry.id   AF-A0A2D9PQ25-F1
#
_cell.length_a   1.000
_cell.length_b   1.000
_cell.length_c   1.000
_cell.angle_alpha   90.00
_cell.angle_beta   90.00
_cell.angle_gamma   90.00
#
_symmetry.space_group_name_H-M   'P 1'
#
loop_
_entity.id
_entity.type
_entity.pdbx_description
1 polymer ?
#
loop_
_entity_poly.entity_id
_entity_poly.type
_entity_poly.pdbx_seq_one_letter_code
_entity_poly.pdbx_strand_id
1 'polypeptide(L)'
;YTLDKDLAVLCGKKAGEQIGDLIDLHPKLKKSKRATHMIGTEFDHILISPELLHDSDNKSDLSFRSIDRRKDLVLRGKQDKDHYNIFYEIEENERDISDHYPVIATFEIK
;
A
#
# COMPACT_ATOMS: atom_id res chain seq x y z
N TYR A 1 12.47 13.48 9.62
CA TYR A 1 12.59 12.12 9.06
C TYR A 1 11.90 12.12 7.71
N THR A 2 12.40 11.38 6.72
CA THR A 2 11.79 11.28 5.38
C THR A 2 11.33 9.85 5.19
N LEU A 3 10.21 9.63 4.49
CA LEU A 3 9.67 8.30 4.21
C LEU A 3 10.75 7.32 3.73
N ASP A 4 11.60 7.75 2.81
CA ASP A 4 12.72 6.94 2.31
C ASP A 4 13.72 6.50 3.38
N LYS A 5 13.99 7.35 4.37
CA LYS A 5 14.90 7.01 5.48
C LYS A 5 14.24 6.01 6.42
N ASP A 6 12.96 6.20 6.71
CA ASP A 6 12.21 5.34 7.61
C ASP A 6 12.03 3.94 6.97
N LEU A 7 11.65 3.88 5.70
CA LEU A 7 11.59 2.63 4.92
C LEU A 7 12.97 1.97 4.78
N ALA A 8 14.04 2.75 4.60
CA ALA A 8 15.40 2.18 4.56
C ALA A 8 15.79 1.53 5.88
N VAL A 9 15.43 2.13 7.03
CA VAL A 9 15.65 1.52 8.35
C VAL A 9 14.85 0.23 8.47
N LEU A 10 13.56 0.24 8.15
CA LEU A 10 12.68 -0.93 8.28
C LEU A 10 13.05 -2.07 7.32
N CYS A 11 13.55 -1.75 6.13
CA CYS A 11 14.02 -2.74 5.15
C CYS A 11 15.51 -3.11 5.34
N GLY A 12 16.13 -2.71 6.47
CA GLY A 12 17.53 -3.00 6.79
C GLY A 12 18.56 -2.55 5.73
N LYS A 13 18.26 -1.49 4.97
CA LYS A 13 19.20 -0.89 4.02
C LYS A 13 20.22 -0.04 4.79
N LYS A 14 21.23 -0.67 5.37
CA LYS A 14 22.43 0.02 5.86
C LYS A 14 23.52 -0.05 4.78
N ALA A 15 24.34 0.99 4.70
CA ALA A 15 25.34 1.17 3.65
C ALA A 15 26.19 -0.10 3.42
N GLY A 16 26.02 -0.75 2.26
CA GLY A 16 26.91 -1.80 1.75
C GLY A 16 26.38 -3.23 1.83
N GLU A 17 25.42 -3.54 2.71
CA GLU A 17 24.86 -4.89 2.85
C GLU A 17 23.36 -4.82 3.08
N GLN A 18 22.58 -5.54 2.28
CA GLN A 18 21.13 -5.66 2.46
C GLN A 18 20.87 -6.78 3.47
N ILE A 19 20.96 -6.45 4.76
CA ILE A 19 20.63 -7.36 5.87
C ILE A 19 19.12 -7.23 6.21
N GLY A 20 18.28 -7.01 5.20
CA GLY A 20 16.90 -6.55 5.39
C GLY A 20 15.96 -7.60 5.98
N ASP A 21 15.37 -7.30 7.14
CA ASP A 21 14.34 -8.12 7.80
C ASP A 21 12.98 -8.09 7.06
N LEU A 22 12.69 -7.00 6.34
CA LEU A 22 11.43 -6.78 5.64
C LEU A 22 11.63 -6.23 4.22
N ILE A 23 10.64 -6.49 3.36
CA ILE A 23 10.57 -6.07 1.97
C ILE A 23 9.34 -5.20 1.77
N ASP A 24 9.56 -3.99 1.27
CA ASP A 24 8.47 -3.11 0.83
C ASP A 24 7.87 -3.60 -0.49
N LEU A 25 6.56 -3.90 -0.46
CA LEU A 25 5.81 -4.31 -1.63
C LEU A 25 5.33 -3.12 -2.47
N HIS A 26 5.26 -1.91 -1.92
CA HIS A 26 4.71 -0.73 -2.60
C HIS A 26 5.38 -0.45 -3.97
N PRO A 27 6.71 -0.60 -4.15
CA PRO A 27 7.36 -0.44 -5.44
C PRO A 27 6.84 -1.38 -6.54
N LYS A 28 6.22 -2.52 -6.19
CA LYS A 28 5.60 -3.45 -7.15
C LYS A 28 4.29 -2.91 -7.75
N LEU A 29 3.66 -1.89 -7.16
CA LEU A 29 2.55 -1.17 -7.78
C LEU A 29 3.03 -0.40 -9.01
N LYS A 30 2.18 -0.36 -10.04
CA LYS A 30 2.37 0.55 -11.20
C LYS A 30 2.45 1.99 -10.69
N LYS A 31 3.38 2.80 -11.23
CA LYS A 31 3.59 4.20 -10.79
C LYS A 31 2.30 5.03 -10.73
N SER A 32 1.40 4.86 -11.71
CA SER A 32 0.10 5.55 -11.74
C SER A 32 -0.90 5.10 -10.66
N LYS A 33 -0.60 4.05 -9.90
CA LYS A 33 -1.42 3.48 -8.83
C LYS A 33 -0.77 3.61 -7.44
N ARG A 34 0.39 4.28 -7.33
CA ARG A 34 1.13 4.38 -6.06
C ARG A 34 0.58 5.42 -5.11
N ALA A 35 -0.08 6.47 -5.61
CA ALA A 35 -0.81 7.39 -4.74
C ALA A 35 -1.88 6.62 -3.95
N THR A 36 -1.71 6.58 -2.64
CA THR A 36 -2.65 5.93 -1.70
C THR A 36 -3.51 6.95 -0.98
N HIS A 37 -3.23 8.24 -1.10
CA HIS A 37 -4.12 9.29 -0.61
C HIS A 37 -4.70 10.10 -1.76
N MET A 38 -5.89 10.65 -1.56
CA MET A 38 -6.53 11.54 -2.52
C MET A 38 -5.71 12.78 -2.95
N ILE A 39 -4.80 13.29 -2.09
CA ILE A 39 -3.90 14.41 -2.43
C ILE A 39 -2.72 13.98 -3.30
N GLY A 40 -2.62 12.70 -3.68
CA GLY A 40 -1.59 12.19 -4.57
C GLY A 40 -0.35 11.60 -3.88
N THR A 41 -0.31 11.56 -2.55
CA THR A 41 0.84 11.04 -1.79
C THR A 41 0.80 9.52 -1.62
N GLU A 42 1.99 8.92 -1.47
CA GLU A 42 2.24 7.48 -1.27
C GLU A 42 2.49 7.22 0.24
N PHE A 43 1.47 7.34 1.09
CA PHE A 43 1.66 7.18 2.54
C PHE A 43 1.67 5.71 2.98
N ASP A 44 0.91 4.85 2.29
CA ASP A 44 0.58 3.52 2.77
C ASP A 44 1.45 2.45 2.11
N HIS A 45 2.24 1.77 2.94
CA HIS A 45 3.17 0.72 2.52
C HIS A 45 2.87 -0.58 3.25
N ILE A 46 3.04 -1.70 2.55
CA ILE A 46 3.00 -3.05 3.16
C ILE A 46 4.41 -3.60 3.11
N LEU A 47 4.96 -3.86 4.30
CA LEU A 47 6.25 -4.50 4.47
C LEU A 47 6.02 -5.97 4.86
N ILE A 48 6.72 -6.89 4.21
CA ILE A 48 6.59 -8.34 4.45
C ILE A 48 7.95 -8.96 4.75
N SER A 49 7.99 -10.11 5.43
CA SER A 49 9.25 -10.85 5.51
C SER A 49 9.60 -11.48 4.14
N PRO A 50 10.90 -11.63 3.82
CA PRO A 50 11.36 -12.24 2.56
C PRO A 50 10.77 -13.62 2.26
N GLU A 51 10.48 -14.40 3.28
CA GLU A 51 9.95 -15.75 3.22
C GLU A 51 8.56 -15.78 2.59
N LEU A 52 7.79 -14.69 2.69
CA LEU A 52 6.49 -14.57 2.04
C LEU A 52 6.59 -14.28 0.53
N LEU A 53 7.78 -14.08 -0.04
CA LEU A 53 7.98 -13.93 -1.49
C LEU A 53 8.21 -15.26 -2.23
N HIS A 54 8.59 -16.29 -1.51
CA HIS A 54 9.09 -17.53 -2.09
C HIS A 54 8.17 -18.69 -1.74
N ASP A 55 7.91 -19.50 -2.75
CA ASP A 55 7.20 -20.77 -2.64
C ASP A 55 8.21 -21.82 -2.17
N SER A 56 8.01 -22.42 -1.00
CA SER A 56 8.86 -23.51 -0.55
C SER A 56 8.39 -24.83 -1.13
N ASP A 57 9.21 -25.40 -2.01
CA ASP A 57 9.05 -26.78 -2.47
C ASP A 57 9.01 -27.66 -1.21
N ASN A 58 7.84 -28.25 -0.91
CA ASN A 58 7.56 -29.23 0.16
C ASN A 58 6.92 -28.72 1.47
N LYS A 59 6.43 -27.48 1.58
CA LYS A 59 5.57 -27.07 2.70
C LYS A 59 4.41 -26.21 2.24
N SER A 60 3.27 -26.33 2.92
CA SER A 60 2.19 -25.39 2.69
C SER A 60 2.52 -24.05 3.34
N ASP A 61 2.75 -23.03 2.52
CA ASP A 61 3.12 -21.69 2.94
C ASP A 61 2.30 -20.61 2.23
N LEU A 62 2.41 -19.38 2.75
CA LEU A 62 1.80 -18.20 2.16
C LEU A 62 2.77 -17.55 1.18
N SER A 63 2.49 -17.70 -0.09
CA SER A 63 3.28 -17.14 -1.17
C SER A 63 2.64 -15.86 -1.71
N PHE A 64 3.41 -14.77 -1.76
CA PHE A 64 2.96 -13.48 -2.29
C PHE A 64 2.54 -13.62 -3.75
N ARG A 65 1.31 -13.18 -4.04
CA ARG A 65 0.72 -13.26 -5.38
C ARG A 65 0.61 -11.89 -6.04
N SER A 66 0.03 -10.90 -5.35
CA SER A 66 -0.16 -9.57 -5.92
C SER A 66 -0.28 -8.48 -4.87
N ILE A 67 -0.06 -7.24 -5.31
CA ILE A 67 -0.38 -6.04 -4.55
C ILE A 67 -1.22 -5.11 -5.42
N ASP A 68 -2.27 -4.55 -4.84
CA ASP A 68 -3.20 -3.67 -5.52
C ASP A 68 -3.60 -2.51 -4.61
N ARG A 69 -3.92 -1.37 -5.21
CA ARG A 69 -4.56 -0.24 -4.52
C ARG A 69 -6.00 -0.10 -4.99
N ARG A 70 -6.97 -0.09 -4.08
CA ARG A 70 -8.41 -0.17 -4.35
C ARG A 70 -9.15 1.14 -4.07
N LYS A 71 -9.04 2.08 -5.00
CA LYS A 71 -9.75 3.37 -4.97
C LYS A 71 -11.27 3.23 -5.07
N ASP A 72 -11.72 2.17 -5.74
CA ASP A 72 -13.13 1.81 -5.90
C ASP A 72 -13.82 1.38 -4.60
N LEU A 73 -13.07 1.04 -3.55
CA LEU A 73 -13.64 0.74 -2.23
C LEU A 73 -13.93 2.00 -1.40
N VAL A 74 -13.49 3.16 -1.88
CA VAL A 74 -13.49 4.41 -1.13
C VAL A 74 -14.38 5.44 -1.81
N LEU A 75 -14.26 5.55 -3.13
CA LEU A 75 -15.07 6.47 -3.91
C LEU A 75 -16.44 5.86 -4.20
N ARG A 76 -17.49 6.53 -3.74
CA ARG A 76 -18.88 6.21 -4.10
C ARG A 76 -19.34 7.02 -5.31
N GLY A 77 -19.04 8.31 -5.28
CA GLY A 77 -19.35 9.26 -6.34
C GLY A 77 -18.11 9.78 -7.06
N LYS A 78 -18.10 11.08 -7.37
CA LYS A 78 -16.89 11.77 -7.81
C LYS A 78 -16.00 12.01 -6.61
N GLN A 79 -14.69 11.75 -6.78
CA GLN A 79 -13.69 12.07 -5.78
C GLN A 79 -13.84 13.53 -5.33
N ASP A 80 -13.90 13.74 -4.02
CA ASP A 80 -13.77 15.05 -3.42
C ASP A 80 -12.44 15.70 -3.88
N LYS A 81 -12.45 17.01 -4.11
CA LYS A 81 -11.27 17.78 -4.53
C LYS A 81 -10.80 18.77 -3.47
N ASP A 82 -11.64 19.11 -2.50
CA ASP A 82 -11.42 20.14 -1.49
C ASP A 82 -11.47 19.50 -0.10
N HIS A 83 -10.73 18.40 0.00
CA HIS A 83 -10.64 17.48 1.12
C HIS A 83 -10.76 18.21 2.46
N TYR A 84 -11.75 17.80 3.26
CA TYR A 84 -12.14 18.31 4.58
C TYR A 84 -13.06 19.53 4.61
N ASN A 85 -12.98 20.46 3.65
CA ASN A 85 -13.74 21.70 3.72
C ASN A 85 -15.21 21.51 3.35
N ILE A 86 -15.47 20.66 2.35
CA ILE A 86 -16.81 20.50 1.78
C ILE A 86 -17.47 19.17 2.15
N PHE A 87 -16.83 18.35 3.00
CA PHE A 87 -17.29 16.98 3.27
C PHE A 87 -18.76 16.90 3.71
N TYR A 88 -19.16 17.79 4.62
CA TYR A 88 -20.54 17.85 5.11
C TYR A 88 -21.53 18.50 4.13
N GLU A 89 -21.04 19.15 3.08
CA GLU A 89 -21.84 19.72 1.98
C GLU A 89 -22.13 18.68 0.88
N ILE A 90 -21.33 17.61 0.79
CA ILE A 90 -21.57 16.49 -0.11
C ILE A 90 -22.73 15.64 0.42
N GLU A 91 -23.63 15.20 -0.45
CA GLU A 91 -24.69 14.25 -0.12
C GLU A 91 -24.11 12.94 0.44
N GLU A 92 -24.68 12.42 1.52
CA GLU A 92 -24.08 11.31 2.28
C GLU A 92 -23.80 10.05 1.45
N ASN A 93 -24.65 9.77 0.47
CA ASN A 93 -24.48 8.64 -0.46
C ASN A 93 -23.35 8.85 -1.49
N GLU A 94 -22.95 10.10 -1.72
CA GLU A 94 -21.87 10.48 -2.64
C GLU A 94 -20.54 10.72 -1.93
N ARG A 95 -20.55 10.85 -0.59
CA ARG A 95 -19.34 11.05 0.21
C ARG A 95 -18.35 9.89 0.04
N ASP A 96 -17.09 10.25 -0.12
CA ASP A 96 -16.01 9.30 -0.05
C ASP A 96 -15.90 8.74 1.39
N ILE A 97 -15.59 7.44 1.51
CA ILE A 97 -15.58 6.75 2.81
C ILE A 97 -14.31 7.06 3.61
N SER A 98 -13.21 7.37 2.93
CA SER A 98 -11.89 7.64 3.49
C SER A 98 -11.11 8.52 2.51
N ASP A 99 -10.14 9.28 2.99
CA ASP A 99 -9.14 9.99 2.22
C ASP A 99 -7.97 9.11 1.74
N HIS A 100 -7.86 7.88 2.29
CA HIS A 100 -6.90 6.86 1.90
C HIS A 100 -7.55 5.74 1.07
N TYR A 101 -6.86 5.33 0.01
CA TYR A 101 -7.15 4.18 -0.83
C TYR A 101 -6.49 2.93 -0.26
N PRO A 102 -7.24 1.88 0.12
CA PRO A 102 -6.70 0.65 0.66
C PRO A 102 -5.63 0.04 -0.26
N VAL A 103 -4.49 -0.31 0.33
CA VAL A 103 -3.47 -1.16 -0.29
C VAL A 103 -3.71 -2.59 0.20
N ILE A 104 -3.78 -3.53 -0.74
CA ILE A 104 -4.11 -4.93 -0.46
C ILE A 104 -3.00 -5.79 -1.04
N ALA A 105 -2.36 -6.60 -0.18
CA ALA A 105 -1.49 -7.68 -0.60
C ALA A 105 -2.28 -8.99 -0.57
N THR A 106 -2.22 -9.75 -1.67
CA THR A 106 -2.85 -11.07 -1.79
C THR A 106 -1.76 -12.12 -1.73
N PHE A 107 -1.98 -13.15 -0.92
CA PHE A 107 -1.13 -14.32 -0.79
C PHE A 107 -1.95 -15.56 -1.15
N GLU A 108 -1.29 -16.56 -1.71
CA GLU A 108 -1.88 -17.85 -2.03
C GLU A 108 -1.28 -18.89 -1.09
N ILE A 109 -2.13 -19.78 -0.56
CA ILE A 109 -1.68 -20.97 0.16
C ILE A 109 -1.43 -22.04 -0.90
N LYS A 110 -0.22 -22.57 -0.94
CA LYS A 110 0.13 -23.68 -1.81
C LYS A 110 0.39 -24.96 -1.05
#